data_AF-A0A1I1NZR8-F1
#
_entry.id   AF-A0A1I1NZR8-F1
#
_cell.length_a   1.000
_cell.length_b   1.000
_cell.length_c   1.000
_cell.angle_alpha   90.00
_cell.angle_beta   90.00
_cell.angle_gamma   90.00
#
_symmetry.space_group_name_H-M   'P 1'
#
loop_
_entity.id
_entity.type
_entity.pdbx_description
1 polymer ?
#
loop_
_entity_poly.entity_id
_entity_poly.type
_entity_poly.pdbx_seq_one_letter_code
_entity_poly.pdbx_strand_id
1 'polypeptide(L)'
;MDLSFPSAGIALLQIRKAPDRAAGEAMVTRIRERVIAGEVRGLVLDLSEQLSSALTGALARNLLTMVDGRLARDLGADQVLPLVIAAPPGSFGHGIGRMIVGHSYGLTRLKVCQFDTLPDAMAWLRDHASG
;
A
#
# COMPACT_ATOMS: atom_id res chain seq x y z
N MET A 1 4.96 -12.17 -2.82
CA MET A 1 4.40 -10.81 -2.84
C MET A 1 4.34 -10.42 -4.29
N ASP A 2 3.19 -9.90 -4.71
CA ASP A 2 2.89 -9.65 -6.12
C ASP A 2 2.52 -8.17 -6.30
N LEU A 3 3.11 -7.54 -7.31
CA LEU A 3 2.79 -6.16 -7.72
C LEU A 3 2.13 -6.19 -9.08
N SER A 4 0.94 -5.60 -9.19
CA SER A 4 0.19 -5.48 -10.44
C SER A 4 -0.40 -4.08 -10.59
N PHE A 5 -0.90 -3.77 -11.78
CA PHE A 5 -1.50 -2.47 -12.13
C PHE A 5 -2.87 -2.73 -12.76
N PRO A 6 -3.88 -3.09 -11.96
CA PRO A 6 -5.17 -3.58 -12.45
C PRO A 6 -6.00 -2.50 -13.15
N SER A 7 -5.69 -1.22 -12.91
CA SER A 7 -6.31 -0.08 -13.55
C SER A 7 -5.31 1.08 -13.68
N ALA A 8 -5.59 2.01 -14.60
CA ALA A 8 -4.82 3.24 -14.72
C ALA A 8 -4.75 3.97 -13.37
N GLY A 9 -3.57 4.48 -13.01
CA GLY A 9 -3.40 5.23 -11.77
C GLY A 9 -3.27 4.39 -10.49
N ILE A 10 -3.47 3.06 -10.53
CA ILE A 10 -3.51 2.23 -9.32
C ILE A 10 -2.43 1.14 -9.36
N ALA A 11 -1.62 1.08 -8.30
CA ALA A 11 -0.74 -0.06 -8.02
C ALA A 11 -1.37 -0.97 -6.96
N LEU A 12 -1.47 -2.26 -7.24
CA LEU A 12 -1.99 -3.28 -6.33
C LEU A 12 -0.85 -4.17 -5.83
N LEU A 13 -0.68 -4.21 -4.52
CA LEU A 13 0.28 -5.01 -3.81
C LEU A 13 -0.44 -6.11 -3.05
N GLN A 14 -0.12 -7.37 -3.35
CA GLN A 14 -0.63 -8.54 -2.65
C GLN A 14 0.48 -9.19 -1.84
N ILE A 15 0.29 -9.31 -0.51
CA ILE A 15 1.28 -9.94 0.37
C ILE A 15 0.79 -11.34 0.76
N ARG A 16 1.14 -12.35 -0.04
CA ARG A 16 0.88 -13.77 0.27
C ARG A 16 2.02 -14.45 1.04
N LYS A 17 3.24 -13.98 0.81
CA LYS A 17 4.49 -14.49 1.39
C LYS A 17 5.45 -13.32 1.55
N ALA A 18 6.29 -13.40 2.58
CA ALA A 18 7.40 -12.48 2.74
C ALA A 18 8.28 -12.45 1.49
N PRO A 19 8.45 -11.29 0.86
CA PRO A 19 9.51 -11.14 -0.12
C PRO A 19 10.87 -11.20 0.58
N ASP A 20 11.88 -11.66 -0.14
CA ASP A 20 13.24 -11.34 0.27
C ASP A 20 13.50 -9.83 0.13
N ARG A 21 14.63 -9.38 0.69
CA ARG A 21 15.01 -7.97 0.69
C ARG A 21 15.13 -7.40 -0.72
N ALA A 22 15.72 -8.13 -1.66
CA ALA A 22 15.97 -7.65 -3.02
C ALA A 22 14.65 -7.46 -3.79
N ALA A 23 13.73 -8.41 -3.65
CA ALA A 23 12.38 -8.32 -4.21
C ALA A 23 11.59 -7.15 -3.61
N GLY A 24 11.71 -6.92 -2.30
CA GLY A 24 11.13 -5.75 -1.64
C GLY A 24 11.67 -4.42 -2.19
N GLU A 25 13.00 -4.29 -2.29
CA GLU A 25 13.65 -3.09 -2.81
C GLU A 25 13.30 -2.82 -4.28
N ALA A 26 13.30 -3.86 -5.13
CA ALA A 26 12.91 -3.75 -6.54
C ALA A 26 11.45 -3.29 -6.70
N MET A 27 10.54 -3.82 -5.88
CA MET A 27 9.15 -3.40 -5.90
C MET A 27 8.98 -1.93 -5.49
N VAL A 28 9.66 -1.51 -4.42
CA VAL A 28 9.63 -0.11 -3.97
C VAL A 28 10.17 0.82 -5.05
N THR A 29 11.26 0.44 -5.73
CA THR A 29 11.78 1.19 -6.89
C THR A 29 10.73 1.34 -7.99
N ARG A 30 10.07 0.23 -8.36
CA ARG A 30 9.07 0.22 -9.44
C ARG A 30 7.84 1.06 -9.12
N ILE A 31 7.37 1.05 -7.86
CA ILE A 31 6.27 1.91 -7.41
C ILE A 31 6.69 3.37 -7.51
N ARG A 32 7.85 3.72 -6.93
CA ARG A 32 8.40 5.07 -6.93
C ARG A 32 8.51 5.65 -8.35
N GLU A 33 9.13 4.92 -9.27
CA GLU A 33 9.32 5.39 -10.66
C GLU A 33 8.00 5.73 -11.34
N ARG A 34 6.97 4.91 -11.12
CA ARG A 34 5.64 5.13 -11.69
C ARG A 34 4.85 6.25 -11.01
N VAL A 35 5.06 6.47 -9.72
CA VAL A 35 4.50 7.65 -9.04
C VAL A 35 5.14 8.92 -9.59
N ILE A 36 6.47 8.96 -9.74
CA ILE A 36 7.20 10.10 -10.29
C ILE A 36 6.77 10.38 -11.74
N ALA A 37 6.55 9.34 -12.54
CA ALA A 37 6.03 9.46 -13.89
C ALA A 37 4.54 9.89 -13.96
N GLY A 38 3.85 10.00 -12.83
CA GLY A 38 2.41 10.33 -12.77
C GLY A 38 1.48 9.18 -13.20
N GLU A 39 2.01 7.98 -13.41
CA GLU A 39 1.28 6.77 -13.81
C GLU A 39 0.55 6.11 -12.65
N VAL A 40 1.05 6.30 -11.43
CA VAL A 40 0.46 5.77 -10.19
C VAL A 40 0.11 6.94 -9.28
N ARG A 41 -1.16 7.01 -8.89
CA ARG A 41 -1.75 8.03 -8.04
C ARG A 41 -2.41 7.45 -6.80
N GLY A 42 -2.57 6.12 -6.74
CA GLY A 42 -3.09 5.42 -5.57
C GLY A 42 -2.48 4.04 -5.41
N LEU A 43 -2.38 3.59 -4.17
CA LEU A 43 -1.82 2.30 -3.80
C LEU A 43 -2.87 1.44 -3.11
N VAL A 44 -2.93 0.16 -3.44
CA VAL A 44 -3.70 -0.86 -2.71
C VAL A 44 -2.76 -1.85 -2.07
N LEU A 45 -2.96 -2.10 -0.79
CA LEU A 45 -2.39 -3.23 -0.07
C LEU A 45 -3.51 -4.25 0.20
N ASP A 46 -3.53 -5.32 -0.58
CA ASP A 46 -4.48 -6.41 -0.43
C ASP A 46 -3.93 -7.47 0.53
N LEU A 47 -4.61 -7.58 1.68
CA LEU A 47 -4.33 -8.53 2.74
C LEU A 47 -5.49 -9.53 2.91
N SER A 48 -6.38 -9.64 1.92
CA SER A 48 -7.58 -10.49 2.00
C SER A 48 -7.25 -11.97 2.16
N GLU A 49 -6.14 -12.42 1.58
CA GLU A 49 -5.65 -13.80 1.66
C GLU A 49 -4.61 -14.01 2.78
N GLN A 50 -4.48 -13.07 3.73
CA GLN A 50 -3.45 -13.16 4.76
C GLN A 50 -3.78 -14.23 5.82
N LEU A 51 -2.95 -15.27 5.90
CA LEU A 51 -3.15 -16.42 6.78
C LEU A 51 -2.50 -16.29 8.18
N SER A 52 -1.61 -15.32 8.40
CA SER A 52 -0.95 -15.12 9.70
C SER A 52 -0.47 -13.68 9.95
N SER A 53 -0.25 -13.31 11.22
CA SER A 53 0.09 -11.93 11.62
C SER A 53 1.59 -11.62 11.68
N ALA A 54 2.41 -12.58 12.16
CA ALA A 54 3.77 -12.30 12.65
C ALA A 54 4.72 -11.75 11.58
N LEU A 55 4.61 -12.28 10.36
CA LEU A 55 5.50 -11.92 9.26
C LEU A 55 4.97 -10.71 8.48
N THR A 56 3.65 -10.63 8.29
CA THR A 56 3.03 -9.64 7.39
C THR A 56 2.89 -8.26 8.01
N GLY A 57 2.63 -8.14 9.32
CA GLY A 57 2.51 -6.82 9.95
C GLY A 57 3.80 -6.01 9.88
N ALA A 58 4.92 -6.62 10.27
CA ALA A 58 6.23 -6.00 10.21
C ALA A 58 6.69 -5.74 8.77
N LEU A 59 6.42 -6.66 7.85
CA LEU A 59 6.74 -6.47 6.42
C LEU A 59 5.92 -5.38 5.77
N ALA A 60 4.60 -5.38 5.96
CA ALA A 60 3.73 -4.33 5.46
C ALA A 60 4.20 -2.98 5.98
N ARG A 61 4.46 -2.86 7.29
CA ARG A 61 5.04 -1.64 7.87
C ARG A 61 6.35 -1.24 7.20
N ASN A 62 7.34 -2.13 7.15
CA ASN A 62 8.65 -1.82 6.59
C ASN A 62 8.54 -1.39 5.12
N LEU A 63 7.68 -2.06 4.36
CA LEU A 63 7.41 -1.71 2.99
C LEU A 63 6.82 -0.30 2.87
N LEU A 64 5.78 0.00 3.64
CA LEU A 64 5.12 1.30 3.61
C LEU A 64 6.08 2.42 4.01
N THR A 65 6.90 2.21 5.05
CA THR A 65 7.93 3.17 5.45
C THR A 65 8.99 3.36 4.35
N MET A 66 9.38 2.30 3.65
CA MET A 66 10.32 2.42 2.53
C MET A 66 9.72 3.16 1.33
N VAL A 67 8.46 2.86 0.97
CA VAL A 67 7.74 3.58 -0.10
C VAL A 67 7.63 5.05 0.27
N ASP A 68 7.10 5.35 1.45
CA ASP A 68 6.91 6.72 1.95
C ASP A 68 8.21 7.51 2.00
N GLY A 69 9.26 6.93 2.58
CA GLY A 69 10.56 7.58 2.71
C GLY A 69 11.25 7.85 1.36
N ARG A 70 10.97 7.05 0.33
CA ARG A 70 11.44 7.34 -1.03
C ARG A 70 10.59 8.42 -1.69
N LEU A 71 9.26 8.29 -1.64
CA LEU A 71 8.35 9.30 -2.16
C LEU A 71 8.59 10.67 -1.53
N ALA A 72 8.93 10.73 -0.25
CA ALA A 72 9.20 11.98 0.46
C ALA A 72 10.41 12.75 -0.09
N ARG A 73 11.35 12.06 -0.76
CA ARG A 73 12.52 12.68 -1.39
C ARG A 73 12.23 13.25 -2.77
N ASP A 74 11.23 12.71 -3.46
CA ASP A 74 10.97 13.00 -4.87
C ASP A 74 9.72 13.85 -5.09
N LEU A 75 8.72 13.71 -4.21
CA LEU A 75 7.46 14.43 -4.30
C LEU A 75 7.52 15.74 -3.52
N GLY A 76 6.81 16.75 -4.04
CA GLY A 76 6.65 18.04 -3.36
C GLY A 76 6.01 17.90 -1.98
N ALA A 77 6.21 18.90 -1.13
CA ALA A 77 5.74 18.89 0.26
C ALA A 77 4.23 18.67 0.42
N ASP A 78 3.44 19.08 -0.57
CA ASP A 78 1.98 19.00 -0.56
C ASP A 78 1.42 17.75 -1.25
N GLN A 79 2.29 16.92 -1.84
CA GLN A 79 1.86 15.72 -2.55
C GLN A 79 1.74 14.54 -1.60
N VAL A 80 0.53 14.01 -1.48
CA VAL A 80 0.19 12.84 -0.66
C VAL A 80 -0.62 11.88 -1.50
N LEU A 81 -0.24 10.61 -1.50
CA LEU A 81 -0.95 9.55 -2.20
C LEU A 81 -1.88 8.80 -1.25
N PRO A 82 -3.10 8.47 -1.68
CA PRO A 82 -3.93 7.51 -0.97
C PRO A 82 -3.32 6.10 -1.02
N LEU A 83 -3.29 5.46 0.14
CA LEU A 83 -3.04 4.04 0.33
C LEU A 83 -4.28 3.39 0.95
N VAL A 84 -4.85 2.40 0.29
CA VAL A 84 -5.98 1.64 0.84
C VAL A 84 -5.55 0.22 1.20
N ILE A 85 -6.05 -0.28 2.32
CA ILE A 85 -5.83 -1.65 2.77
C ILE A 85 -7.14 -2.40 2.63
N ALA A 86 -7.15 -3.49 1.85
CA ALA A 86 -8.31 -4.35 1.69
C ALA A 86 -8.14 -5.62 2.55
N ALA A 87 -9.03 -5.82 3.52
CA ALA A 87 -8.99 -7.01 4.38
C ALA A 87 -10.35 -7.33 5.04
N PRO A 88 -10.89 -8.56 4.87
CA PRO A 88 -12.18 -8.97 5.43
C PRO A 88 -12.22 -8.92 6.96
N PRO A 89 -13.31 -8.45 7.59
CA PRO A 89 -13.49 -8.49 9.04
C PRO A 89 -13.21 -9.88 9.63
N GLY A 90 -12.56 -9.90 10.79
CA GLY A 90 -12.18 -11.15 11.47
C GLY A 90 -10.94 -11.86 10.90
N SER A 91 -10.38 -11.39 9.78
CA SER A 91 -9.12 -11.93 9.23
C SER A 91 -7.88 -11.37 9.95
N PHE A 92 -6.74 -12.08 9.82
CA PHE A 92 -5.45 -11.54 10.26
C PHE A 92 -5.07 -10.25 9.52
N GLY A 93 -5.36 -10.18 8.22
CA GLY A 93 -5.17 -8.99 7.40
C GLY A 93 -5.91 -7.78 7.96
N HIS A 94 -7.11 -8.00 8.49
CA HIS A 94 -7.91 -6.92 9.06
C HIS A 94 -7.29 -6.35 10.34
N GLY A 95 -6.76 -7.21 11.22
CA GLY A 95 -5.99 -6.79 12.38
C GLY A 95 -4.72 -6.00 12.01
N ILE A 96 -3.99 -6.45 10.97
CA ILE A 96 -2.82 -5.75 10.45
C ILE A 96 -3.22 -4.38 9.89
N GLY A 97 -4.29 -4.31 9.11
CA GLY A 97 -4.82 -3.05 8.56
C GLY A 97 -5.15 -2.05 9.67
N ARG A 98 -5.86 -2.50 10.71
CA ARG A 98 -6.23 -1.66 11.87
C ARG A 98 -5.00 -1.13 12.58
N MET A 99 -3.99 -1.98 12.76
CA MET A 99 -2.72 -1.61 13.36
C MET A 99 -2.00 -0.52 12.54
N ILE A 100 -1.93 -0.67 11.21
CA ILE A 100 -1.29 0.29 10.31
C ILE A 100 -2.03 1.63 10.31
N VAL A 101 -3.36 1.62 10.15
CA VAL A 101 -4.17 2.84 10.15
C VAL A 101 -4.04 3.58 11.49
N GLY A 102 -4.15 2.85 12.61
CA GLY A 102 -4.15 3.47 13.95
C GLY A 102 -2.81 4.07 14.36
N HIS A 103 -1.69 3.54 13.87
CA HIS A 103 -0.37 4.05 14.25
C HIS A 103 0.24 4.98 13.20
N SER A 104 -0.20 4.89 11.94
CA SER A 104 0.30 5.62 10.77
C SER A 104 1.82 5.60 10.57
N TYR A 105 2.61 5.02 11.47
CA TYR A 105 4.07 4.85 11.51
C TYR A 105 4.90 6.04 11.04
N GLY A 106 4.41 7.27 11.21
CA GLY A 106 5.08 8.48 10.72
C GLY A 106 5.13 8.60 9.20
N LEU A 107 4.22 7.93 8.49
CA LEU A 107 4.05 8.09 7.04
C LEU A 107 3.63 9.53 6.74
N THR A 108 4.32 10.18 5.80
CA THR A 108 4.15 11.60 5.46
C THR A 108 3.59 11.83 4.06
N ARG A 109 3.74 10.85 3.17
CA ARG A 109 3.33 10.86 1.77
C ARG A 109 2.23 9.84 1.48
N LEU A 110 1.90 8.96 2.42
CA LEU A 110 0.83 7.98 2.27
C LEU A 110 -0.30 8.27 3.26
N LYS A 111 -1.49 8.53 2.73
CA LYS A 111 -2.72 8.63 3.53
C LYS A 111 -3.41 7.27 3.57
N VAL A 112 -3.41 6.62 4.73
CA VAL A 112 -3.86 5.23 4.86
C VAL A 112 -5.33 5.14 5.24
N CYS A 113 -6.09 4.34 4.48
CA CYS A 113 -7.47 3.96 4.79
C CYS A 113 -7.62 2.43 4.74
N GLN A 114 -8.61 1.88 5.43
CA GLN A 114 -8.90 0.44 5.42
C GLN A 114 -10.34 0.19 4.98
N PHE A 115 -10.52 -0.87 4.20
CA PHE A 115 -11.80 -1.35 3.69
C PHE A 115 -11.92 -2.86 3.91
N ASP A 116 -13.15 -3.32 4.04
CA ASP A 116 -13.45 -4.73 4.25
C ASP A 116 -13.27 -5.57 2.98
N THR A 117 -13.40 -4.95 1.81
CA THR A 117 -13.31 -5.65 0.52
C THR A 117 -12.38 -4.93 -0.46
N LEU A 118 -11.73 -5.70 -1.33
CA LEU A 118 -10.91 -5.17 -2.43
C LEU A 118 -11.73 -4.35 -3.44
N PRO A 119 -12.95 -4.77 -3.86
CA PRO A 119 -13.81 -3.95 -4.71
C PRO A 119 -14.10 -2.56 -4.14
N ASP A 120 -14.42 -2.45 -2.84
CA ASP A 120 -14.72 -1.16 -2.21
C ASP A 120 -13.48 -0.27 -2.13
N ALA A 121 -12.34 -0.84 -1.76
CA ALA A 121 -11.05 -0.16 -1.75
C ALA A 121 -10.70 0.40 -3.15
N MET A 122 -10.90 -0.40 -4.19
CA MET A 122 -10.65 -0.02 -5.59
C MET A 122 -11.64 1.03 -6.10
N ALA A 123 -12.91 0.96 -5.70
CA ALA A 123 -13.90 1.98 -6.03
C ALA A 123 -13.51 3.32 -5.40
N TRP A 124 -13.21 3.33 -4.10
CA TRP A 124 -12.81 4.54 -3.39
C TRP A 124 -11.55 5.18 -3.99
N LEU A 125 -10.53 4.37 -4.32
CA LEU A 125 -9.32 4.89 -4.96
C LEU A 125 -9.59 5.53 -6.32
N ARG A 126 -10.50 5.00 -7.14
CA ARG A 126 -10.81 5.61 -8.45
C ARG A 126 -11.35 7.03 -8.29
N ASP A 127 -12.16 7.26 -7.26
CA ASP A 127 -12.71 8.58 -6.96
C ASP A 127 -11.68 9.54 -6.35
N HIS A 128 -10.63 9.02 -5.69
CA HIS A 128 -9.68 9.82 -4.90
C HIS A 128 -8.26 9.89 -5.48
N ALA A 129 -7.92 9.05 -6.45
CA ALA A 129 -6.64 9.06 -7.18
C ALA A 129 -6.72 9.91 -8.46
N SER A 130 -7.86 10.54 -8.73
CA SER A 130 -8.12 11.35 -9.93
C SER A 130 -7.74 12.83 -9.77
N GLY A 131 -7.33 13.25 -8.57
CA GLY A 131 -6.91 14.62 -8.24
C GLY A 131 -5.52 14.99 -8.78
#